data_AF-A0A6B0SMH2-F1
#
_entry.id   AF-A0A6B0SMH2-F1
#
_cell.length_a   1.000
_cell.length_b   1.000
_cell.length_c   1.000
_cell.angle_alpha   90.00
_cell.angle_beta   90.00
_cell.angle_gamma   90.00
#
_symmetry.space_group_name_H-M   'P 1'
#
loop_
_entity.id
_entity.type
_entity.pdbx_description
1 polymer ?
#
loop_
_entity_poly.entity_id
_entity_poly.type
_entity_poly.pdbx_seq_one_letter_code
_entity_poly.pdbx_strand_id
1 'polypeptide(L)'
;MGYACPVCETPQRDGEHLANHLAFTAMLHGDEHEDWLDEHVDDWGDRTPVDLASSVTEFAEETEYDEVFEDTTGSGSTGGHGHSHDHGGQDRPDVAGGGSIAEAVTDEAVESVLSEARELTEEMYGADASESESAGSDDGEAADSTDEGHGDGE
;
A
#
# COMPACT_ATOMS: atom_id res chain seq x y z
N MET A 1 11.14 -13.24 -16.62
CA MET A 1 10.23 -14.06 -17.44
C MET A 1 8.98 -14.17 -16.59
N GLY A 2 7.88 -13.60 -17.07
CA GLY A 2 6.63 -13.54 -16.32
C GLY A 2 5.75 -14.76 -16.59
N TYR A 3 4.64 -14.84 -15.88
CA TYR A 3 3.64 -15.89 -16.07
C TYR A 3 2.25 -15.28 -16.19
N ALA A 4 1.46 -15.74 -17.15
CA ALA A 4 0.07 -15.32 -17.28
C ALA A 4 -0.80 -16.07 -16.26
N CYS A 5 -1.69 -15.35 -15.59
CA CYS A 5 -2.69 -15.98 -14.73
C CYS A 5 -3.59 -16.89 -15.58
N PRO A 6 -3.78 -18.18 -15.24
CA PRO A 6 -4.59 -19.11 -16.04
C PRO A 6 -6.09 -18.78 -16.04
N VAL A 7 -6.54 -17.90 -15.13
CA VAL A 7 -7.95 -17.52 -14.98
C VAL A 7 -8.26 -16.20 -15.70
N CYS A 8 -7.49 -15.15 -15.42
CA CYS A 8 -7.75 -13.80 -15.94
C CYS A 8 -6.72 -13.31 -16.97
N GLU A 9 -5.78 -14.17 -17.39
CA GLU A 9 -4.74 -13.92 -18.40
C GLU A 9 -3.80 -12.74 -18.06
N THR A 10 -3.89 -12.19 -16.85
CA THR A 10 -3.07 -11.05 -16.43
C THR A 10 -1.62 -11.50 -16.27
N PRO A 11 -0.65 -10.85 -16.96
CA PRO A 11 0.76 -11.19 -16.84
C PRO A 11 1.30 -10.77 -15.48
N GLN A 12 2.03 -11.66 -14.83
CA GLN A 12 2.68 -11.48 -13.53
C GLN A 12 4.19 -11.52 -13.67
N ARG A 13 4.91 -10.75 -12.83
CA ARG A 13 6.36 -10.57 -12.96
C ARG A 13 7.15 -11.86 -12.86
N ASP A 14 6.73 -12.74 -11.94
CA ASP A 14 7.34 -14.03 -11.65
C ASP A 14 6.32 -14.99 -11.00
N GLY A 15 6.75 -16.23 -10.76
CA GLY A 15 5.89 -17.28 -10.22
C GLY A 15 5.38 -17.00 -8.80
N GLU A 16 6.13 -16.26 -7.98
CA GLU A 16 5.68 -15.88 -6.64
C GLU A 16 4.57 -14.83 -6.73
N HIS A 17 4.72 -13.83 -7.61
CA HIS A 17 3.67 -12.84 -7.87
C HIS A 17 2.40 -13.49 -8.43
N LEU A 18 2.55 -14.49 -9.31
CA LEU A 18 1.41 -15.28 -9.79
C LEU A 18 0.70 -16.02 -8.65
N ALA A 19 1.44 -16.76 -7.82
CA ALA A 19 0.88 -17.47 -6.69
C ALA A 19 0.16 -16.53 -5.71
N ASN A 20 0.76 -15.36 -5.46
CA ASN A 20 0.23 -14.33 -4.59
C ASN A 20 -1.08 -13.74 -5.15
N HIS A 21 -1.10 -13.42 -6.45
CA HIS A 21 -2.29 -12.93 -7.15
C HIS A 21 -3.43 -13.95 -7.10
N LEU A 22 -3.17 -15.23 -7.37
CA LEU A 22 -4.17 -16.30 -7.29
C LEU A 22 -4.71 -16.45 -5.87
N ALA A 23 -3.84 -16.59 -4.87
CA ALA A 23 -4.23 -16.82 -3.49
C ALA A 23 -5.03 -15.64 -2.90
N PHE A 24 -4.59 -14.39 -3.10
CA PHE A 24 -5.33 -13.25 -2.57
C PHE A 24 -6.66 -13.01 -3.29
N THR A 25 -6.70 -13.18 -4.62
CA THR A 25 -7.95 -13.02 -5.36
C THR A 25 -8.97 -14.08 -4.91
N ALA A 26 -8.53 -15.34 -4.78
CA ALA A 26 -9.35 -16.42 -4.22
C ALA A 26 -9.87 -16.08 -2.82
N MET A 27 -8.99 -15.73 -1.87
CA MET A 27 -9.41 -15.46 -0.48
C MET A 27 -10.33 -14.25 -0.32
N LEU A 28 -10.16 -13.20 -1.14
CA LEU A 28 -10.90 -11.94 -0.98
C LEU A 28 -12.21 -11.91 -1.74
N HIS A 29 -12.28 -12.62 -2.87
CA HIS A 29 -13.42 -12.49 -3.78
C HIS A 29 -14.18 -13.81 -3.95
N GLY A 30 -13.56 -14.96 -3.68
CA GLY A 30 -14.18 -16.28 -3.78
C GLY A 30 -14.72 -16.58 -5.18
N ASP A 31 -13.91 -16.24 -6.19
CA ASP A 31 -14.27 -16.30 -7.61
C ASP A 31 -13.68 -17.54 -8.30
N GLU A 32 -13.70 -17.53 -9.62
CA GLU A 32 -13.04 -18.45 -10.56
C GLU A 32 -11.58 -18.78 -10.18
N HIS A 33 -10.90 -17.91 -9.42
CA HIS A 33 -9.55 -18.13 -8.91
C HIS A 33 -9.51 -19.15 -7.76
N GLU A 34 -10.52 -19.18 -6.90
CA GLU A 34 -10.67 -20.18 -5.83
C GLU A 34 -11.03 -21.55 -6.43
N ASP A 35 -12.03 -21.62 -7.31
CA ASP A 35 -12.41 -22.86 -8.00
C ASP A 35 -11.22 -23.47 -8.75
N TRP A 36 -10.42 -22.64 -9.42
CA TRP A 36 -9.23 -23.10 -10.14
C TRP A 36 -8.18 -23.67 -9.19
N LEU A 37 -7.93 -23.00 -8.06
CA LEU A 37 -6.97 -23.46 -7.05
C LEU A 37 -7.43 -24.76 -6.38
N ASP A 38 -8.72 -24.90 -6.05
CA ASP A 38 -9.29 -26.11 -5.46
C ASP A 38 -9.20 -27.32 -6.40
N GLU A 39 -9.26 -27.11 -7.73
CA GLU A 39 -9.12 -28.19 -8.71
C GLU A 39 -7.66 -28.60 -8.96
N HIS A 40 -6.72 -27.66 -8.90
CA HIS A 40 -5.34 -27.89 -9.35
C HIS A 40 -4.34 -28.06 -8.21
N VAL A 41 -4.58 -27.49 -7.03
CA VAL A 41 -3.63 -27.48 -5.92
C VAL A 41 -4.31 -27.75 -4.59
N ASP A 42 -4.18 -28.99 -4.11
CA ASP A 42 -4.64 -29.36 -2.77
C ASP A 42 -3.93 -28.54 -1.67
N ASP A 43 -4.69 -28.20 -0.63
CA ASP A 43 -4.24 -27.44 0.55
C ASP A 43 -3.57 -26.10 0.19
N TRP A 44 -3.98 -25.45 -0.90
CA TRP A 44 -3.39 -24.16 -1.33
C TRP A 44 -3.49 -23.07 -0.27
N GLY A 45 -4.56 -23.07 0.54
CA GLY A 45 -4.80 -22.09 1.61
C GLY A 45 -3.80 -22.16 2.76
N ASP A 46 -3.14 -23.30 2.97
CA ASP A 46 -2.11 -23.49 4.00
C ASP A 46 -0.68 -23.27 3.48
N ARG A 47 -0.52 -23.08 2.16
CA ARG A 47 0.79 -22.90 1.53
C ARG A 47 1.24 -21.45 1.53
N THR A 48 2.55 -21.25 1.61
CA THR A 48 3.12 -19.94 1.35
C THR A 48 3.10 -19.65 -0.16
N PRO A 49 3.10 -18.38 -0.60
CA PRO A 49 3.17 -18.03 -2.02
C PRO A 49 4.39 -18.64 -2.73
N VAL A 50 5.52 -18.79 -2.02
CA VAL A 50 6.73 -19.43 -2.55
C VAL A 50 6.50 -20.91 -2.83
N ASP A 51 5.89 -21.63 -1.88
CA ASP A 51 5.60 -23.05 -2.02
C ASP A 51 4.52 -23.29 -3.09
N LEU A 52 3.55 -22.38 -3.19
CA LEU A 52 2.49 -22.41 -4.18
C LEU A 52 3.01 -22.12 -5.59
N ALA A 53 4.00 -21.22 -5.74
CA ALA A 53 4.59 -20.84 -7.02
C ALA A 53 5.01 -22.04 -7.87
N SER A 54 5.66 -23.03 -7.26
CA SER A 54 6.14 -24.22 -7.99
C SER A 54 5.01 -25.06 -8.58
N SER A 55 3.84 -25.06 -7.93
CA SER A 55 2.66 -25.81 -8.38
C SER A 55 1.76 -25.02 -9.32
N VAL A 56 1.82 -23.69 -9.33
CA VAL A 56 0.99 -22.89 -10.26
C VAL A 56 1.74 -22.59 -11.56
N THR A 57 3.07 -22.50 -11.54
CA THR A 57 3.85 -22.24 -12.76
C THR A 57 3.92 -23.42 -13.72
N GLU A 58 3.62 -24.65 -13.27
CA GLU A 58 3.50 -25.81 -14.17
C GLU A 58 2.26 -25.73 -15.08
N PHE A 59 1.24 -24.96 -14.68
CA PHE A 59 -0.01 -24.76 -15.43
C PHE A 59 -0.08 -23.40 -16.13
N ALA A 60 0.75 -22.44 -15.71
CA ALA A 60 0.73 -21.09 -16.24
C ALA A 60 1.62 -20.94 -17.49
N GLU A 61 1.15 -20.16 -18.46
CA GLU A 61 1.94 -19.84 -19.66
C GLU A 61 3.03 -18.81 -19.32
N GLU A 62 4.27 -19.10 -19.73
CA GLU A 62 5.37 -18.14 -19.66
C GLU A 62 5.14 -16.99 -20.64
N THR A 63 5.12 -15.75 -20.15
CA THR A 63 4.87 -14.55 -20.95
C THR A 63 5.86 -13.43 -20.64
N GLU A 64 5.94 -12.47 -21.56
CA GLU A 64 6.67 -11.22 -21.33
C GLU A 64 5.87 -10.35 -20.35
N TYR A 65 6.57 -9.78 -19.36
CA TYR A 65 6.00 -8.81 -18.42
C TYR A 65 6.56 -7.43 -18.74
N ASP A 66 5.67 -6.47 -18.98
CA ASP A 66 6.03 -5.11 -19.36
C ASP A 66 6.41 -4.29 -18.12
N GLU A 67 7.70 -4.07 -17.91
CA GLU A 67 8.24 -3.33 -16.76
C GLU A 67 8.12 -1.80 -16.95
N VAL A 68 6.89 -1.26 -16.94
CA VAL A 68 6.62 0.17 -17.25
C VAL A 68 6.81 1.16 -16.09
N PHE A 69 7.18 0.72 -14.89
CA PHE A 69 7.19 1.59 -13.71
C PHE A 69 8.49 1.63 -12.89
N GLU A 70 9.62 1.14 -13.40
CA GLU A 70 10.89 1.28 -12.69
C GLU A 70 11.58 2.66 -12.89
N ASP A 71 11.09 3.51 -13.81
CA ASP A 71 11.74 4.79 -14.15
C ASP A 71 11.18 6.02 -13.39
N THR A 72 10.01 5.95 -12.75
CA THR A 72 9.38 7.16 -12.16
C THR A 72 9.97 7.59 -10.81
N THR A 73 10.90 6.83 -10.23
CA THR A 73 11.66 7.23 -9.03
C THR A 73 13.06 7.78 -9.35
N GLY A 74 13.44 7.87 -10.62
CA GLY A 74 14.70 8.44 -11.09
C GLY A 74 14.66 9.97 -11.17
N SER A 75 14.88 10.67 -10.06
CA SER A 75 15.16 12.11 -10.08
C SER A 75 16.48 12.41 -10.83
N GLY A 76 16.37 12.69 -12.13
CA GLY A 76 17.25 13.59 -12.89
C GLY A 76 18.62 13.06 -13.33
N SER A 77 18.76 12.67 -14.60
CA SER A 77 19.89 13.08 -15.48
C SER A 77 19.68 12.58 -16.92
N THR A 78 19.49 13.51 -17.87
CA THR A 78 19.81 13.44 -19.32
C THR A 78 19.84 12.08 -20.04
N GLY A 79 18.88 11.81 -20.94
CA GLY A 79 18.99 10.63 -21.82
C GLY A 79 17.89 10.36 -22.85
N GLY A 80 17.44 11.37 -23.61
CA GLY A 80 16.90 11.28 -24.98
C GLY A 80 15.92 10.16 -25.38
N HIS A 81 14.63 10.50 -25.43
CA HIS A 81 13.70 10.02 -26.47
C HIS A 81 12.93 11.22 -27.04
N GLY A 82 13.39 11.70 -28.20
CA GLY A 82 12.78 12.82 -28.90
C GLY A 82 11.46 12.42 -29.54
N HIS A 83 10.35 12.70 -28.85
CA HIS A 83 9.07 12.91 -29.52
C HIS A 83 9.06 14.33 -30.09
N SER A 84 9.57 14.48 -31.32
CA SER A 84 9.39 15.70 -32.10
C SER A 84 7.92 15.79 -32.51
N HIS A 85 7.13 16.44 -31.66
CA HIS A 85 5.86 17.00 -32.08
C HIS A 85 6.17 18.29 -32.86
N ASP A 86 6.22 18.16 -34.18
CA ASP A 86 6.12 19.27 -35.12
C ASP A 86 4.74 19.92 -34.93
N HIS A 87 4.69 20.92 -34.05
CA HIS A 87 3.60 21.87 -34.01
C HIS A 87 4.13 23.18 -34.59
N GLY A 88 3.74 23.43 -35.84
CA GLY A 88 3.96 24.68 -36.55
C GLY A 88 3.68 25.89 -35.66
N GLY A 89 4.57 26.88 -35.78
CA GLY A 89 4.66 28.01 -34.89
C GLY A 89 3.36 28.79 -34.70
N GLN A 90 3.11 29.13 -33.44
CA GLN A 90 2.54 30.41 -33.05
C GLN A 90 3.28 30.86 -31.78
N ASP A 91 3.99 31.99 -31.93
CA ASP A 91 4.44 32.96 -30.93
C ASP A 91 4.05 32.65 -29.48
N ARG A 92 5.01 32.20 -28.66
CA ARG A 92 4.93 32.31 -27.20
C ARG A 92 5.85 33.44 -26.77
N PRO A 93 5.38 34.48 -26.06
CA PRO A 93 6.28 35.49 -25.54
C PRO A 93 7.20 34.85 -24.49
N ASP A 94 8.50 35.07 -24.68
CA ASP A 94 9.54 34.90 -23.68
C ASP A 94 9.10 35.48 -22.33
N VAL A 95 8.88 34.62 -21.34
CA VAL A 95 9.00 34.98 -19.92
C VAL A 95 10.21 34.23 -19.38
N ALA A 96 11.38 34.76 -19.73
CA ALA A 96 12.52 34.70 -18.85
C ALA A 96 12.30 35.73 -17.74
N GLY A 97 11.95 35.28 -16.53
CA GLY A 97 11.74 36.18 -15.40
C GLY A 97 11.44 35.42 -14.11
N GLY A 98 12.46 35.29 -13.25
CA GLY A 98 12.25 34.91 -11.87
C GLY A 98 11.36 35.93 -11.17
N GLY A 99 10.35 35.44 -10.46
CA GLY A 99 9.42 36.27 -9.69
C GLY A 99 8.18 35.48 -9.28
N SER A 100 8.16 35.03 -8.03
CA SER A 100 6.98 34.79 -7.21
C SER A 100 5.75 34.09 -7.85
N ILE A 101 5.78 32.76 -7.97
CA ILE A 101 4.53 31.96 -7.91
C ILE A 101 3.93 31.91 -6.50
N ALA A 102 4.64 32.45 -5.50
CA ALA A 102 4.17 32.57 -4.12
C ALA A 102 3.32 33.84 -3.86
N GLU A 103 3.15 34.75 -4.82
CA GLU A 103 2.55 36.07 -4.55
C GLU A 103 1.28 36.38 -5.36
N ALA A 104 0.58 35.40 -5.93
CA ALA A 104 -0.56 35.71 -6.80
C ALA A 104 -1.83 34.86 -6.62
N VAL A 105 -1.98 34.10 -5.52
CA VAL A 105 -3.30 33.56 -5.12
C VAL A 105 -3.42 33.45 -3.60
N THR A 106 -3.29 34.58 -2.89
CA THR A 106 -3.83 34.74 -1.53
C THR A 106 -5.31 35.08 -1.65
N ASP A 107 -6.09 34.17 -2.23
CA ASP A 107 -7.54 34.34 -2.25
C ASP A 107 -8.07 33.86 -0.90
N GLU A 108 -8.82 34.71 -0.20
CA GLU A 108 -9.40 34.40 1.12
C GLU A 108 -10.20 33.09 1.09
N ALA A 109 -10.79 32.73 -0.05
CA ALA A 109 -11.48 31.45 -0.21
C ALA A 109 -10.51 30.25 -0.19
N VAL A 110 -9.29 30.39 -0.72
CA VAL A 110 -8.27 29.33 -0.67
C VAL A 110 -7.77 29.12 0.75
N GLU A 111 -7.52 30.21 1.50
CA GLU A 111 -7.13 30.10 2.91
C GLU A 111 -8.26 29.51 3.77
N SER A 112 -9.51 29.87 3.50
CA SER A 112 -10.68 29.28 4.17
C SER A 112 -10.80 27.78 3.93
N VAL A 113 -10.63 27.31 2.68
CA VAL A 113 -10.71 25.88 2.35
C VAL A 113 -9.56 25.09 2.99
N LEU A 114 -8.35 25.64 3.01
CA LEU A 114 -7.20 25.00 3.66
C LEU A 114 -7.36 24.96 5.19
N SER A 115 -8.00 25.96 5.80
CA SER A 115 -8.32 25.96 7.23
C SER A 115 -9.39 24.92 7.57
N GLU A 116 -10.46 24.85 6.78
CA GLU A 116 -11.56 23.89 6.98
C GLU A 116 -11.08 22.43 6.84
N ALA A 117 -10.23 22.14 5.85
CA ALA A 117 -9.64 20.81 5.67
C ALA A 117 -8.77 20.38 6.86
N ARG A 118 -8.05 21.32 7.49
CA ARG A 118 -7.24 21.05 8.68
C ARG A 118 -8.11 20.76 9.89
N GLU A 119 -9.16 21.55 10.12
CA GLU A 119 -10.09 21.35 11.24
C GLU A 119 -10.81 20.00 11.16
N LEU A 120 -11.29 19.58 9.98
CA LEU A 120 -11.90 18.25 9.79
C LEU A 120 -10.92 17.11 10.09
N THR A 121 -9.64 17.32 9.80
CA THR A 121 -8.59 16.35 10.09
C THR A 121 -8.33 16.29 11.60
N GLU A 122 -8.23 17.44 12.26
CA GLU A 122 -8.06 17.54 13.72
C GLU A 122 -9.26 16.95 14.48
N GLU A 123 -10.49 17.12 14.00
CA GLU A 123 -11.69 16.49 14.57
C GLU A 123 -11.62 14.96 14.49
N MET A 124 -11.25 14.41 13.32
CA MET A 124 -11.08 12.96 13.16
C MET A 124 -10.01 12.38 14.09
N TYR A 125 -8.92 13.11 14.35
CA TYR A 125 -7.86 12.64 15.24
C TYR A 125 -8.08 12.99 16.73
N GLY A 126 -8.87 14.02 17.05
CA GLY A 126 -9.08 14.52 18.41
C GLY A 126 -10.20 13.83 19.19
N ALA A 127 -11.14 13.17 18.51
CA ALA A 127 -12.20 12.39 19.14
C ALA A 127 -11.69 11.16 19.92
N ASP A 128 -10.44 10.75 19.71
CA ASP A 128 -9.82 9.58 20.37
C ASP A 128 -9.24 9.90 21.78
N ALA A 129 -9.01 11.18 22.10
CA ALA A 129 -8.26 11.57 23.31
C ALA A 129 -9.12 11.98 24.52
N SER A 130 -10.46 12.04 24.42
CA SER A 130 -11.35 12.49 25.50
C SER A 130 -12.09 11.38 26.27
N GLU A 131 -11.82 10.10 25.99
CA GLU A 131 -12.38 8.97 26.74
C GLU A 131 -11.36 8.34 27.70
N SER A 132 -10.73 9.13 28.58
CA SER A 132 -9.95 8.56 29.70
C SER A 132 -9.89 9.46 30.93
N GLU A 133 -11.02 10.05 31.34
CA GLU A 133 -11.09 10.84 32.57
C GLU A 133 -12.36 10.48 33.37
N SER A 134 -12.52 9.22 33.77
CA SER A 134 -13.42 8.86 34.89
C SER A 134 -13.26 7.45 35.43
N ALA A 135 -12.55 7.33 36.56
CA ALA A 135 -12.74 6.41 37.70
C ALA A 135 -11.37 6.30 38.40
N GLY A 136 -11.11 6.89 39.55
CA GLY A 136 -11.92 6.88 40.76
C GLY A 136 -10.91 6.63 41.89
N SER A 137 -10.65 7.65 42.68
CA SER A 137 -9.82 7.56 43.88
C SER A 137 -10.47 6.61 44.88
N ASP A 138 -9.75 5.61 45.38
CA ASP A 138 -10.00 5.05 46.72
C ASP A 138 -8.68 4.74 47.42
N ASP A 139 -8.57 5.35 48.58
CA ASP A 139 -7.46 5.42 49.52
C ASP A 139 -7.59 4.22 50.47
N GLY A 140 -6.51 3.47 50.74
CA GLY A 140 -6.60 2.41 51.75
C GLY A 140 -5.40 1.48 51.92
N GLU A 141 -4.60 1.80 52.94
CA GLU A 141 -3.93 0.88 53.87
C GLU A 141 -2.65 0.13 53.43
N ALA A 142 -1.55 0.55 54.06
CA ALA A 142 -0.33 -0.23 54.23
C ALA A 142 -0.49 -1.24 55.39
N ALA A 143 -0.20 -2.52 55.13
CA ALA A 143 0.24 -3.52 56.10
C ALA A 143 0.94 -4.64 55.33
N ASP A 144 2.27 -4.73 55.34
CA ASP A 144 3.04 -5.62 56.22
C ASP A 144 2.46 -7.05 56.34
N SER A 145 3.08 -7.99 55.63
CA SER A 145 3.26 -9.38 56.06
C SER A 145 4.27 -10.08 55.14
N THR A 146 5.52 -10.07 55.56
CA THR A 146 6.53 -11.09 55.24
C THR A 146 6.02 -12.45 55.72
N ASP A 147 5.96 -13.47 54.85
CA ASP A 147 6.17 -14.90 55.16
C ASP A 147 5.66 -15.78 53.99
N GLU A 148 6.55 -16.19 53.08
CA GLU A 148 6.27 -17.29 52.15
C GLU A 148 7.47 -18.23 52.18
N GLY A 149 7.27 -19.35 52.86
CA GLY A 149 8.27 -20.35 53.21
C GLY A 149 8.91 -21.06 52.01
N HIS A 150 10.21 -21.25 52.16
CA HIS A 150 11.05 -22.13 51.37
C HIS A 150 10.65 -23.61 51.59
N GLY A 151 9.95 -24.18 50.62
CA GLY A 151 9.70 -25.62 50.50
C GLY A 151 10.59 -26.22 49.41
N ASP A 152 11.75 -26.70 49.81
CA ASP A 152 12.69 -27.47 48.97
C ASP A 152 12.10 -28.87 48.70
N GLY A 153 11.92 -29.20 47.43
CA GLY A 153 11.37 -30.47 46.98
C GLY A 153 11.87 -30.82 45.58
N GLU A 154 12.88 -31.70 45.57
CA GLU A 154 13.49 -32.45 44.44
C GLU A 154 14.75 -31.88 43.78
#